data_AF-A0A2U2RVZ6-F1
#
_entry.id   AF-A0A2U2RVZ6-F1
#
_cell.length_a   1.000
_cell.length_b   1.000
_cell.length_c   1.000
_cell.angle_alpha   90.00
_cell.angle_beta   90.00
_cell.angle_gamma   90.00
#
_symmetry.space_group_name_H-M   'P 1'
#
loop_
_entity.id
_entity.type
_entity.pdbx_description
1 polymer ?
#
loop_
_entity_poly.entity_id
_entity_poly.type
_entity_poly.pdbx_seq_one_letter_code
_entity_poly.pdbx_strand_id
1 'polypeptide(L)'
;MGNRKRQSALAIKESKKSLSLAKLRNCPTSPRKMRLVADQIRGKSIDSALSILKFSPKQSSKKLEKLLLSAISNWQLKNENEDIEKAKLFISEIIIIHKTNSIKTSIKPPLFSDTLDTNS
;
A
#
# COMPACT_ATOMS: atom_id res chain seq x y z
N MET A 1 -22.43 1.85 -25.54
CA MET A 1 -21.29 1.99 -24.61
C MET A 1 -21.42 1.24 -23.27
N GLY A 2 -22.60 0.74 -22.85
CA GLY A 2 -22.82 0.19 -21.49
C GLY A 2 -22.36 -1.25 -21.23
N ASN A 3 -22.52 -2.18 -22.19
CA ASN A 3 -22.29 -3.61 -21.93
C ASN A 3 -20.82 -3.99 -21.76
N ARG A 4 -19.91 -3.42 -22.59
CA ARG A 4 -18.46 -3.66 -22.48
C ARG A 4 -17.91 -3.24 -21.11
N LYS A 5 -18.31 -2.06 -20.63
CA LYS A 5 -17.87 -1.54 -19.32
C LYS A 5 -18.35 -2.43 -18.18
N ARG A 6 -19.58 -2.94 -18.25
CA ARG A 6 -20.15 -3.85 -17.24
C ARG A 6 -19.44 -5.20 -17.22
N GLN A 7 -19.22 -5.82 -18.38
CA GLN A 7 -18.48 -7.08 -18.51
C GLN A 7 -17.04 -6.95 -17.98
N SER A 8 -16.34 -5.88 -18.34
CA SER A 8 -14.99 -5.62 -17.83
C SER A 8 -14.97 -5.47 -16.29
N ALA A 9 -15.96 -4.79 -15.71
CA ALA A 9 -16.06 -4.62 -14.27
C ALA A 9 -16.35 -5.95 -13.53
N LEU A 10 -17.15 -6.83 -14.14
CA LEU A 10 -17.43 -8.16 -13.62
C LEU A 10 -16.16 -9.03 -13.61
N ALA A 11 -15.41 -9.05 -14.71
CA ALA A 11 -14.14 -9.79 -14.80
C ALA A 11 -13.11 -9.32 -13.77
N ILE A 12 -13.00 -8.00 -13.54
CA ILE A 12 -12.13 -7.43 -12.49
C ILE A 12 -12.60 -7.82 -11.08
N LYS A 13 -13.92 -7.92 -10.86
CA LYS A 13 -14.49 -8.30 -9.57
C LYS A 13 -14.26 -9.79 -9.28
N GLU A 14 -14.35 -10.62 -10.31
CA GLU A 14 -14.16 -12.07 -10.25
C GLU A 14 -12.71 -12.43 -9.95
N SER A 15 -11.75 -11.81 -10.66
CA SER A 15 -10.31 -11.94 -10.36
C SER A 15 -9.93 -11.46 -8.95
N LYS A 16 -10.58 -10.41 -8.43
CA LYS A 16 -10.35 -9.93 -7.05
C LYS A 16 -11.01 -10.77 -5.97
N LYS A 17 -11.90 -11.71 -6.33
CA LYS A 17 -12.66 -12.49 -5.36
C LYS A 17 -11.76 -13.44 -4.58
N SER A 18 -10.75 -14.02 -5.24
CA SER A 18 -9.74 -14.90 -4.64
C SER A 18 -8.75 -14.15 -3.74
N LEU A 19 -8.46 -12.87 -4.04
CA LEU A 19 -7.52 -12.07 -3.26
C LEU A 19 -8.14 -11.68 -1.90
N SER A 20 -7.51 -12.07 -0.78
CA SER A 20 -7.84 -11.53 0.54
C SER A 20 -7.15 -10.17 0.72
N LEU A 21 -7.93 -9.15 1.07
CA LEU A 21 -7.44 -7.78 1.22
C LEU A 21 -7.92 -7.22 2.56
N ALA A 22 -7.05 -6.52 3.27
CA ALA A 22 -7.40 -5.72 4.43
C ALA A 22 -6.94 -4.28 4.23
N LYS A 23 -7.72 -3.30 4.69
CA LYS A 23 -7.43 -1.87 4.50
C LYS A 23 -7.69 -1.12 5.80
N LEU A 24 -6.64 -0.49 6.34
CA LEU A 24 -6.76 0.46 7.45
C LEU A 24 -6.88 1.88 6.88
N ARG A 25 -7.92 2.62 7.29
CA ARG A 25 -8.13 4.04 6.93
C ARG A 25 -7.94 4.93 8.15
N ASN A 26 -7.66 6.22 7.93
CA ASN A 26 -7.58 7.26 8.97
C ASN A 26 -6.58 6.96 10.10
N CYS A 27 -5.36 6.60 9.70
CA CYS A 27 -4.31 6.27 10.65
C CYS A 27 -3.53 7.53 11.06
N PRO A 28 -3.52 7.95 12.35
CA PRO A 28 -2.82 9.16 12.82
C PRO A 28 -1.30 8.92 12.98
N THR A 29 -0.66 8.39 11.94
CA THR A 29 0.80 8.17 11.91
C THR A 29 1.36 8.57 10.57
N SER A 30 2.53 9.22 10.59
CA SER A 30 3.23 9.60 9.36
C SER A 30 3.48 8.36 8.47
N PRO A 31 3.19 8.44 7.16
CA PRO A 31 3.46 7.37 6.21
C PRO A 31 4.91 6.91 6.22
N ARG A 32 5.85 7.83 6.44
CA ARG A 32 7.28 7.52 6.48
C ARG A 32 7.61 6.53 7.59
N LYS A 33 7.00 6.70 8.78
CA LYS A 33 7.17 5.77 9.91
C LYS A 33 6.53 4.41 9.64
N MET A 34 5.40 4.39 8.94
CA MET A 34 4.76 3.12 8.53
C MET A 34 5.56 2.38 7.46
N ARG A 35 6.16 3.09 6.49
CA ARG A 35 6.97 2.47 5.43
C ARG A 35 8.15 1.69 5.98
N LEU A 36 8.88 2.27 6.93
CA LEU A 36 10.01 1.60 7.58
C LEU A 36 9.64 0.22 8.16
N VAL A 37 8.45 0.11 8.78
CA VAL A 37 7.99 -1.18 9.33
C VAL A 37 7.43 -2.08 8.23
N ALA A 38 6.71 -1.52 7.24
CA ALA A 38 6.16 -2.29 6.13
C ALA A 38 7.24 -2.93 5.26
N ASP A 39 8.37 -2.26 5.07
CA ASP A 39 9.51 -2.80 4.31
C ASP A 39 10.15 -4.00 5.03
N GLN A 40 10.07 -4.09 6.37
CA GLN A 40 10.60 -5.23 7.13
C GLN A 40 9.76 -6.51 7.01
N ILE A 41 8.46 -6.37 6.74
CA ILE A 41 7.50 -7.48 6.67
C ILE A 41 7.14 -7.86 5.22
N ARG A 42 7.54 -7.06 4.23
CA ARG A 42 7.29 -7.33 2.81
C ARG A 42 7.98 -8.64 2.42
N GLY A 43 7.24 -9.56 1.80
CA GLY A 43 7.77 -10.85 1.32
C GLY A 43 8.04 -11.90 2.41
N LYS A 44 7.66 -11.63 3.67
CA LYS A 44 7.78 -12.61 4.76
C LYS A 44 6.52 -13.46 4.92
N SER A 45 6.68 -14.64 5.52
CA SER A 45 5.56 -15.46 5.97
C SER A 45 4.79 -14.76 7.09
N ILE A 46 3.51 -15.12 7.25
CA ILE A 46 2.64 -14.54 8.28
C ILE A 46 3.24 -14.70 9.68
N ASP A 47 3.77 -15.87 10.03
CA ASP A 47 4.34 -16.15 11.37
C ASP A 47 5.57 -15.30 11.67
N SER A 48 6.45 -15.18 10.67
CA SER A 48 7.65 -14.33 10.76
C SER A 48 7.26 -12.85 10.90
N ALA A 49 6.27 -12.40 10.12
CA ALA A 49 5.77 -11.04 10.19
C ALA A 49 5.15 -10.73 11.56
N LEU A 50 4.35 -11.64 12.13
CA LEU A 50 3.76 -11.49 13.46
C LEU A 50 4.84 -11.35 14.54
N SER A 51 5.87 -12.18 14.48
CA SER A 51 6.99 -12.10 15.43
C SER A 51 7.72 -10.77 15.34
N ILE A 52 8.06 -10.32 14.12
CA ILE A 52 8.72 -9.03 13.91
C ILE A 52 7.87 -7.86 14.40
N LEU A 53 6.56 -7.89 14.15
CA LEU A 53 5.66 -6.85 14.58
C LEU A 53 5.51 -6.81 16.11
N LYS A 54 5.49 -7.98 16.77
CA LYS A 54 5.35 -8.10 18.23
C LYS A 54 6.59 -7.62 18.99
N PHE A 55 7.79 -7.86 18.46
CA PHE A 55 9.05 -7.45 19.10
C PHE A 55 9.54 -6.06 18.68
N SER A 56 8.90 -5.43 17.70
CA SER A 56 9.28 -4.08 17.25
C SER A 56 8.81 -3.00 18.25
N PRO A 57 9.69 -2.08 18.68
CA PRO A 57 9.33 -0.99 19.60
C PRO A 57 8.52 0.13 18.93
N LYS A 58 8.24 0.06 17.62
CA LYS A 58 7.57 1.13 16.88
C LYS A 58 6.06 1.09 17.10
N GLN A 59 5.44 2.24 17.39
CA GLN A 59 3.98 2.39 17.47
C GLN A 59 3.24 1.98 16.17
N SER A 60 3.91 2.09 15.03
CA SER A 60 3.38 1.64 13.73
C SER A 60 3.18 0.11 13.66
N SER A 61 3.96 -0.66 14.42
CA SER A 61 3.89 -2.13 14.43
C SER A 61 2.56 -2.63 15.02
N LYS A 62 2.10 -2.04 16.13
CA LYS A 62 0.80 -2.38 16.75
C LYS A 62 -0.38 -2.22 15.79
N LYS A 63 -0.32 -1.24 14.89
CA LYS A 63 -1.39 -0.99 13.91
C LYS A 63 -1.32 -1.99 12.74
N LEU A 64 -0.11 -2.33 12.30
CA LEU A 64 0.11 -3.33 11.26
C LEU A 64 -0.25 -4.74 11.74
N GLU A 65 0.01 -5.06 13.00
CA GLU A 65 -0.40 -6.31 13.64
C GLU A 65 -1.93 -6.48 13.57
N LYS A 66 -2.69 -5.48 14.01
CA LYS A 66 -4.16 -5.50 13.90
C LYS A 66 -4.64 -5.65 12.45
N LEU A 67 -3.97 -5.00 11.51
CA LEU A 67 -4.30 -5.11 10.09
C LEU A 67 -4.04 -6.51 9.55
N LEU A 68 -2.94 -7.13 9.97
CA LEU A 68 -2.57 -8.49 9.57
C LEU A 68 -3.58 -9.52 10.13
N LEU A 69 -3.96 -9.39 11.40
CA LEU A 69 -5.01 -10.21 12.01
C LEU A 69 -6.35 -10.09 11.27
N SER A 70 -6.72 -8.88 10.87
CA SER A 70 -7.92 -8.65 10.04
C SER A 70 -7.81 -9.30 8.67
N ALA A 71 -6.61 -9.30 8.05
CA ALA A 71 -6.39 -9.97 6.78
C ALA A 71 -6.54 -11.50 6.89
N ILE A 72 -6.03 -12.09 7.98
CA ILE A 72 -6.17 -13.53 8.28
C ILE A 72 -7.64 -13.88 8.47
N SER A 73 -8.38 -13.11 9.27
CA SER A 73 -9.82 -13.33 9.47
C SER A 73 -10.62 -13.22 8.16
N ASN A 74 -10.30 -12.25 7.31
CA ASN A 74 -10.93 -12.13 5.98
C ASN A 74 -10.60 -13.30 5.05
N TRP A 75 -9.42 -13.89 5.18
CA TRP A 75 -9.03 -15.09 4.41
C TRP A 75 -9.77 -16.32 4.92
N GLN A 76 -9.84 -16.52 6.24
CA GLN A 76 -10.60 -17.60 6.87
C GLN A 76 -12.08 -17.60 6.46
N LEU A 77 -12.73 -16.43 6.46
CA LEU A 77 -14.13 -16.29 6.03
C LEU A 77 -14.37 -16.65 4.55
N LYS A 78 -13.33 -16.56 3.70
CA LYS A 78 -13.45 -16.93 2.28
C LYS A 78 -13.23 -18.42 2.05
N ASN A 79 -12.39 -19.03 2.87
CA ASN A 79 -11.94 -20.41 2.73
C ASN A 79 -12.26 -21.20 4.00
N GLU A 80 -13.53 -21.31 4.37
CA GLU A 80 -13.99 -22.00 5.60
C GLU A 80 -13.53 -23.48 5.70
N ASN A 81 -13.10 -24.08 4.58
CA ASN A 81 -12.69 -25.48 4.49
C ASN A 81 -11.16 -25.69 4.34
N GLU A 82 -10.34 -24.63 4.32
CA GLU A 82 -8.87 -24.76 4.23
C GLU A 82 -8.18 -24.38 5.53
N ASP A 83 -7.34 -25.29 6.04
CA ASP A 83 -6.50 -25.05 7.21
C ASP A 83 -5.47 -23.96 6.93
N ILE A 84 -5.46 -22.93 7.80
CA ILE A 84 -4.51 -21.81 7.76
C ILE A 84 -3.05 -22.29 7.86
N GLU A 85 -2.80 -23.40 8.56
CA GLU A 85 -1.44 -23.96 8.74
C GLU A 85 -0.88 -24.63 7.49
N LYS A 86 -1.73 -25.13 6.58
CA LYS A 86 -1.30 -25.73 5.31
C LYS A 86 -1.12 -24.68 4.22
N ALA A 87 -1.93 -23.63 4.26
CA ALA A 87 -1.79 -22.49 3.39
C ALA A 87 -0.55 -21.70 3.82
N LYS A 88 0.60 -21.93 3.18
CA LYS A 88 1.83 -21.11 3.31
C LYS A 88 1.55 -19.67 2.87
N LEU A 89 0.81 -18.94 3.68
CA LEU A 89 0.35 -17.59 3.39
C LEU A 89 1.54 -16.65 3.50
N PHE A 90 1.74 -15.86 2.44
CA PHE A 90 2.80 -14.88 2.34
C PHE A 90 2.19 -13.50 2.11
N ILE A 91 2.85 -12.48 2.66
CA ILE A 91 2.47 -11.10 2.42
C ILE A 91 3.02 -10.70 1.05
N SER A 92 2.16 -10.72 0.03
CA SER A 92 2.52 -10.41 -1.35
C SER A 92 2.87 -8.93 -1.51
N GLU A 93 1.96 -8.04 -1.10
CA GLU A 93 2.12 -6.60 -1.27
C GLU A 93 1.59 -5.81 -0.09
N ILE A 94 2.32 -4.76 0.31
CA ILE A 94 1.87 -3.76 1.28
C ILE A 94 2.03 -2.39 0.64
N ILE A 95 0.91 -1.69 0.47
CA ILE A 95 0.87 -0.38 -0.15
C ILE A 95 0.45 0.64 0.91
N ILE A 96 1.31 1.62 1.16
CA ILE A 96 1.02 2.75 2.04
C ILE A 96 0.81 3.99 1.19
N ILE A 97 -0.46 4.39 1.07
CA ILE A 97 -0.88 5.59 0.34
C ILE A 97 -0.99 6.74 1.34
N HIS A 98 -0.31 7.85 1.05
CA HIS A 98 -0.54 9.13 1.72
C HIS A 98 -1.49 9.96 0.86
N LYS A 99 -2.59 10.44 1.44
CA LYS A 99 -3.43 11.44 0.80
C LYS A 99 -3.14 12.78 1.49
N THR A 100 -2.10 13.48 1.02
CA THR A 100 -1.99 14.96 0.90
C THR A 100 -0.55 15.45 0.59
N ASN A 101 -0.51 16.58 -0.13
CA ASN A 101 0.58 17.52 -0.44
C ASN A 101 1.34 17.34 -1.76
N SER A 102 0.65 17.72 -2.82
CA SER A 102 1.20 18.36 -4.02
C SER A 102 2.11 19.54 -3.63
N ILE A 103 3.41 19.44 -3.91
CA ILE A 103 4.31 20.60 -3.92
C ILE A 103 4.75 20.77 -5.38
N LYS A 104 4.26 21.83 -6.02
CA LYS A 104 4.78 22.32 -7.30
C LYS A 104 5.60 23.55 -7.00
N THR A 105 6.91 23.49 -7.22
CA THR A 105 7.80 24.65 -7.22
C THR A 105 8.24 24.93 -8.64
N SER A 106 7.76 26.03 -9.22
CA SER A 106 8.25 26.54 -10.50
C SER A 106 9.27 27.65 -10.23
N ILE A 107 10.50 27.47 -10.70
CA ILE A 107 11.48 28.55 -10.78
C ILE A 107 11.44 29.06 -12.21
N LYS A 108 11.05 30.33 -12.40
CA LYS A 108 11.09 31.00 -13.69
C LYS A 108 12.35 31.88 -13.68
N PRO A 109 13.32 31.69 -14.59
CA PRO A 109 14.48 32.57 -14.66
C PRO A 109 14.02 33.98 -15.08
N PRO A 110 14.65 35.06 -14.57
CA PRO A 110 14.40 36.39 -15.09
C PRO A 110 14.87 36.44 -16.55
N LEU A 111 14.00 36.89 -17.45
CA LEU A 111 14.38 37.23 -18.81
C LEU A 111 15.24 38.50 -18.73
N PHE A 112 16.55 38.34 -18.71
CA PHE A 112 17.46 39.47 -18.85
C PHE A 112 17.53 39.81 -20.34
N SER A 113 16.85 40.88 -20.72
CA SER A 113 16.91 41.49 -22.04
C SER A 113 18.11 42.42 -22.09
N ASP A 114 19.25 41.92 -22.56
CA ASP A 114 20.33 42.78 -23.03
C ASP A 114 20.40 42.68 -24.54
N THR A 115 19.69 43.59 -25.18
CA THR A 115 20.15 44.22 -26.41
C THR A 115 21.58 44.70 -26.19
N LEU A 116 22.52 44.33 -27.05
CA LEU A 116 23.48 45.28 -27.62
C LEU A 116 24.13 44.67 -28.88
N ASP A 117 24.11 45.52 -29.89
CA ASP A 117 24.50 45.33 -31.27
C ASP A 117 26.01 45.14 -31.50
N THR A 118 26.34 44.94 -32.78
CA THR A 118 27.60 45.25 -33.48
C THR A 118 28.77 44.26 -33.37
N ASN A 119 28.98 43.51 -34.46
CA ASN A 119 30.19 43.65 -35.28
C ASN A 119 30.02 42.94 -36.63
N SER A 120 29.56 43.71 -37.61
CA SER A 120 29.90 43.60 -39.03
C SER A 120 30.34 44.98 -39.48
#